data_AF-A0A9E0TKN1-F1
#
_entry.id   AF-A0A9E0TKN1-F1
#
_cell.length_a   1.000
_cell.length_b   1.000
_cell.length_c   1.000
_cell.angle_alpha   90.00
_cell.angle_beta   90.00
_cell.angle_gamma   90.00
#
_symmetry.space_group_name_H-M   'P 1'
#
loop_
_entity.id
_entity.type
_entity.pdbx_description
1 polymer ?
#
loop_
_entity_poly.entity_id
_entity_poly.type
_entity_poly.pdbx_seq_one_letter_code
_entity_poly.pdbx_strand_id
1 'polypeptide(L)'
;PQSPRFRGLHALRRYPNGEERCIACKLCEAVCPALAITIDSEPRADGTRRTTRYDIDLFKCIYCGFCEESCPVDSIVETHLHEYHFEKRGENVVTKPQLLAIGDRFEKEIAERRAADSTYR
;
A
#
# COMPACT_ATOMS: atom_id res chain seq x y z
N PRO A 1 4.31 -18.13 -14.44
CA PRO A 1 5.51 -17.33 -14.07
C PRO A 1 5.08 -15.87 -13.94
N GLN A 2 5.47 -15.17 -12.87
CA GLN A 2 5.11 -13.76 -12.65
C GLN A 2 6.36 -12.88 -12.70
N SER A 3 6.24 -11.67 -13.25
CA SER A 3 7.37 -10.73 -13.33
C SER A 3 7.52 -9.96 -12.01
N PRO A 4 8.73 -9.51 -11.63
CA PRO A 4 8.92 -8.69 -10.43
C PRO A 4 8.06 -7.42 -10.36
N ARG A 5 7.49 -6.98 -11.49
CA ARG A 5 6.64 -5.79 -11.65
C ARG A 5 5.13 -6.07 -11.61
N PHE A 6 4.72 -7.30 -11.35
CA PHE A 6 3.31 -7.63 -11.29
C PHE A 6 2.60 -6.85 -10.18
N ARG A 7 1.38 -6.42 -10.49
CA ARG A 7 0.54 -5.56 -9.66
C ARG A 7 -0.66 -6.35 -9.14
N GLY A 8 -0.66 -6.65 -7.84
CA GLY A 8 -1.71 -7.42 -7.16
C GLY A 8 -2.28 -6.69 -5.94
N LEU A 9 -2.53 -7.41 -4.86
CA LEU A 9 -3.11 -6.85 -3.63
C LEU A 9 -2.17 -5.82 -3.02
N HIS A 10 -2.74 -4.73 -2.51
CA HIS A 10 -1.99 -3.63 -1.93
C HIS A 10 -1.46 -4.00 -0.54
N ALA A 11 -0.28 -3.49 -0.21
CA ALA A 11 0.33 -3.65 1.10
C ALA A 11 0.94 -2.33 1.59
N LEU A 12 0.87 -2.11 2.91
CA LEU A 12 1.60 -1.02 3.56
C LEU A 12 2.83 -1.59 4.25
N ARG A 13 4.00 -1.02 3.92
CA ARG A 13 5.30 -1.47 4.42
C ARG A 13 5.72 -0.73 5.68
N ARG A 14 6.61 -1.38 6.43
CA ARG A 14 7.32 -0.80 7.57
C ARG A 14 8.80 -0.61 7.26
N TYR A 15 9.44 0.24 8.03
CA TYR A 15 10.89 0.30 8.10
C TYR A 15 11.42 -0.90 8.90
N PRO A 16 12.72 -1.25 8.78
CA PRO A 16 13.32 -2.33 9.56
C PRO A 16 13.23 -2.15 11.08
N ASN A 17 13.03 -0.92 11.57
CA ASN A 17 12.80 -0.62 12.99
C ASN A 17 11.35 -0.88 13.45
N GLY A 18 10.46 -1.36 12.57
CA GLY A 18 9.04 -1.62 12.85
C GLY A 18 8.11 -0.41 12.69
N GLU A 19 8.65 0.77 12.40
CA GLU A 19 7.85 1.97 12.18
C GLU A 19 7.16 1.93 10.81
N GLU A 20 5.91 2.41 10.72
CA GLU A 20 5.24 2.52 9.42
C GLU A 20 5.94 3.52 8.50
N ARG A 21 6.07 3.18 7.21
CA ARG A 21 6.73 4.08 6.25
C ARG A 21 5.87 5.29 5.90
N CYS A 22 4.54 5.19 6.03
CA CYS A 22 3.60 6.21 5.60
C CYS A 22 3.78 7.51 6.40
N ILE A 23 4.06 8.62 5.69
CA ILE A 23 4.19 9.97 6.27
C ILE A 23 2.94 10.85 6.04
N ALA A 24 1.82 10.21 5.68
CA ALA A 24 0.54 10.87 5.40
C ALA A 24 0.63 12.03 4.38
N CYS A 25 1.44 11.87 3.32
CA CYS A 25 1.61 12.91 2.29
C CYS A 25 0.40 13.08 1.35
N LYS A 26 -0.54 12.12 1.34
CA LYS A 26 -1.74 12.10 0.49
C LYS A 26 -1.48 12.11 -1.03
N LEU A 27 -0.24 11.90 -1.48
CA LEU A 27 0.10 11.83 -2.91
C LEU A 27 -0.57 10.64 -3.61
N CYS A 28 -0.61 9.48 -2.96
CA CYS A 28 -1.26 8.28 -3.49
C CYS A 28 -2.78 8.46 -3.63
N GLU A 29 -3.42 9.22 -2.75
CA GLU A 29 -4.84 9.59 -2.85
C GLU A 29 -5.06 10.55 -4.02
N ALA A 30 -4.20 11.57 -4.16
CA ALA A 30 -4.30 12.57 -5.23
C ALA A 30 -4.07 11.98 -6.64
N VAL A 31 -3.14 11.04 -6.79
CA VAL A 31 -2.83 10.42 -8.09
C VAL A 31 -3.80 9.31 -8.48
N CYS A 32 -4.61 8.82 -7.54
CA CYS A 32 -5.47 7.65 -7.79
C CYS A 32 -6.55 8.00 -8.84
N PRO A 33 -6.50 7.42 -10.05
CA PRO A 33 -7.42 7.79 -11.13
C PRO A 33 -8.86 7.39 -10.82
N ALA A 34 -9.05 6.35 -10.01
CA ALA A 34 -10.37 5.84 -9.63
C ALA A 34 -10.87 6.37 -8.28
N LEU A 35 -10.11 7.25 -7.61
CA LEU A 35 -10.45 7.78 -6.28
C LEU A 35 -10.77 6.67 -5.26
N ALA A 36 -9.98 5.59 -5.29
CA ALA A 36 -10.19 4.39 -4.49
C ALA A 36 -9.59 4.48 -3.06
N ILE A 37 -8.68 5.43 -2.82
CA ILE A 37 -7.94 5.57 -1.57
C ILE A 37 -8.56 6.72 -0.77
N THR A 38 -8.75 6.52 0.53
CA THR A 38 -9.19 7.58 1.48
C THR A 38 -8.20 7.67 2.63
N ILE A 39 -7.63 8.86 2.85
CA ILE A 39 -6.59 9.06 3.86
C ILE A 39 -6.95 10.19 4.81
N ASP A 40 -6.97 9.89 6.11
CA ASP A 40 -7.02 10.88 7.19
C ASP A 40 -5.74 10.82 8.01
N SER A 41 -5.31 11.97 8.54
CA SER A 41 -4.03 12.10 9.23
C SER A 41 -4.09 13.07 10.39
N GLU A 42 -3.43 12.71 11.48
CA GLU A 42 -3.31 13.53 12.68
C GLU A 42 -1.86 13.55 13.16
N PRO A 43 -1.44 14.62 13.88
CA PRO A 43 -0.18 14.62 14.61
C PRO A 43 -0.20 13.59 15.73
N ARG A 44 0.82 12.73 15.81
CA ARG A 44 1.05 11.84 16.95
C ARG A 44 1.65 12.61 18.13
N ALA A 45 1.60 12.03 19.32
CA ALA A 45 2.25 12.58 20.53
C ALA A 45 3.74 12.90 20.33
N ASP A 46 4.44 12.15 19.47
CA ASP A 46 5.85 12.33 19.15
C ASP A 46 6.11 13.48 18.16
N GLY A 47 5.08 14.25 17.78
CA GLY A 47 5.15 15.35 16.82
C GLY A 47 5.18 14.90 15.35
N THR A 48 5.29 13.60 15.08
CA THR A 48 5.27 13.04 13.73
C THR A 48 3.86 12.96 13.16
N ARG A 49 3.69 13.27 11.87
CA ARG A 49 2.40 13.12 11.19
C ARG A 49 2.21 11.67 10.72
N ARG A 50 1.10 11.05 11.10
CA ARG A 50 0.77 9.66 10.75
C ARG A 50 -0.69 9.55 10.31
N THR A 51 -1.02 8.47 9.61
CA THR A 51 -2.38 8.25 9.13
C THR A 51 -3.24 7.65 10.24
N THR A 52 -4.40 8.24 10.49
CA THR A 52 -5.43 7.65 11.38
C THR A 52 -6.31 6.70 10.58
N ARG A 53 -6.60 7.08 9.34
CA ARG A 53 -7.35 6.27 8.37
C ARG A 53 -6.54 6.11 7.09
N TYR A 54 -6.49 4.88 6.59
CA TYR A 54 -5.94 4.59 5.27
C TYR A 54 -6.74 3.41 4.73
N ASP A 55 -7.77 3.72 3.95
CA ASP A 55 -8.67 2.71 3.39
C ASP A 55 -8.50 2.68 1.88
N ILE A 56 -8.54 1.48 1.30
CA ILE A 56 -8.55 1.26 -0.14
C ILE A 56 -9.79 0.45 -0.50
N ASP A 57 -10.63 1.00 -1.35
CA ASP A 57 -11.75 0.27 -1.96
C ASP A 57 -11.26 -0.51 -3.18
N LEU A 58 -11.11 -1.82 -3.02
CA LEU A 58 -10.61 -2.72 -4.07
C LEU A 58 -11.59 -2.95 -5.22
N PHE A 59 -12.86 -2.55 -5.08
CA PHE A 59 -13.81 -2.57 -6.20
C PHE A 59 -13.70 -1.32 -7.07
N LYS A 60 -13.23 -0.20 -6.51
CA LYS A 60 -12.89 1.00 -7.27
C LYS A 60 -11.49 0.92 -7.86
N CYS A 61 -10.56 0.32 -7.15
CA CYS A 61 -9.17 0.23 -7.58
C CYS A 61 -9.05 -0.53 -8.91
N ILE A 62 -8.28 0.04 -9.84
CA ILE A 62 -8.01 -0.54 -11.16
C ILE A 62 -6.60 -1.16 -11.27
N TYR A 63 -5.87 -1.29 -10.15
CA TYR A 63 -4.55 -1.94 -10.07
C TYR A 63 -3.51 -1.36 -11.05
N CYS A 64 -3.57 -0.05 -11.27
CA CYS A 64 -2.63 0.66 -12.15
C CYS A 64 -1.25 0.87 -11.51
N GLY A 65 -1.16 0.80 -10.18
CA GLY A 65 0.03 1.03 -9.36
C GLY A 65 0.68 2.41 -9.42
N PHE A 66 -0.06 3.45 -9.86
CA PHE A 66 0.37 4.85 -9.68
C PHE A 66 0.57 5.24 -8.20
N CYS A 67 -0.17 4.59 -7.30
CA CYS A 67 0.02 4.77 -5.86
C CYS A 67 1.42 4.33 -5.39
N GLU A 68 1.98 3.26 -5.99
CA GLU A 68 3.32 2.76 -5.67
C GLU A 68 4.41 3.68 -6.21
N GLU A 69 4.26 4.16 -7.45
CA GLU A 69 5.23 5.05 -8.10
C GLU A 69 5.23 6.46 -7.50
N SER A 70 4.06 6.97 -7.11
CA SER A 70 3.94 8.30 -6.48
C SER A 70 4.41 8.35 -5.03
N CYS A 71 4.61 7.20 -4.37
CA CYS A 71 4.94 7.17 -2.96
C CYS A 71 6.43 7.54 -2.72
N PRO A 72 6.74 8.69 -2.09
CA PRO A 72 8.12 9.16 -1.98
C PRO A 72 8.98 8.33 -1.02
N VAL A 73 8.33 7.56 -0.14
CA VAL A 73 8.96 6.76 0.93
C VAL A 73 8.72 5.27 0.74
N ASP A 74 8.12 4.89 -0.39
CA ASP A 74 7.81 3.51 -0.72
C ASP A 74 6.99 2.81 0.37
N SER A 75 5.94 3.49 0.82
CA SER A 75 5.05 2.99 1.87
C SER A 75 3.97 2.06 1.35
N ILE A 76 3.37 2.36 0.20
CA ILE A 76 2.33 1.54 -0.42
C ILE A 76 2.92 0.86 -1.65
N VAL A 77 2.70 -0.45 -1.74
CA VAL A 77 3.20 -1.30 -2.82
C VAL A 77 2.13 -2.29 -3.25
N GLU A 78 2.20 -2.77 -4.49
CA GLU A 78 1.35 -3.86 -4.97
C GLU A 78 2.12 -5.19 -4.93
N THR A 79 1.53 -6.19 -4.28
CA THR A 79 2.13 -7.51 -4.07
C THR A 79 1.87 -8.47 -5.24
N HIS A 80 2.35 -9.72 -5.15
CA HIS A 80 1.98 -10.79 -6.10
C HIS A 80 0.66 -11.50 -5.78
N LEU A 81 0.07 -11.18 -4.63
CA LEU A 81 -1.16 -11.82 -4.21
C LEU A 81 -2.28 -11.37 -5.12
N HIS A 82 -2.79 -12.30 -5.91
CA HIS A 82 -3.91 -12.12 -6.85
C HIS A 82 -5.04 -13.12 -6.57
N GLU A 83 -4.76 -14.11 -5.73
CA GLU A 83 -5.71 -15.13 -5.30
C GLU A 83 -6.41 -14.66 -4.03
N TYR A 84 -7.38 -13.76 -4.19
CA TYR A 84 -8.27 -13.32 -3.13
C TYR A 84 -9.68 -13.10 -3.70
N HIS A 85 -10.68 -13.39 -2.89
CA HIS A 85 -12.08 -13.13 -3.20
C HIS A 85 -12.77 -12.56 -1.96
N PHE A 86 -13.86 -11.84 -2.19
CA PHE A 86 -14.70 -11.29 -1.14
C PHE A 86 -16.06 -11.95 -1.21
N GLU A 87 -16.55 -12.46 -0.09
CA GLU A 87 -17.85 -13.13 -0.04
C GLU A 87 -18.94 -12.18 0.46
N LYS A 88 -18.56 -11.19 1.28
CA LYS A 88 -19.50 -10.23 1.86
C LYS A 88 -19.21 -8.81 1.39
N ARG A 89 -20.29 -8.03 1.28
CA ARG A 89 -20.19 -6.60 0.99
C ARG A 89 -19.45 -5.88 2.12
N GLY A 90 -18.50 -5.02 1.77
CA GLY A 90 -17.69 -4.27 2.73
C GLY A 90 -16.30 -4.86 2.95
N GLU A 91 -16.11 -6.17 2.70
CA GLU A 91 -14.78 -6.80 2.75
C GLU A 91 -13.84 -6.27 1.65
N ASN A 92 -14.41 -5.68 0.59
CA ASN A 92 -13.68 -5.00 -0.48
C ASN A 92 -12.94 -3.73 0.00
N VAL A 93 -13.32 -3.16 1.14
CA VAL A 93 -12.64 -1.99 1.72
C VAL A 93 -11.57 -2.49 2.67
N VAL A 94 -10.32 -2.46 2.20
CA VAL A 94 -9.18 -2.90 3.00
C VAL A 94 -8.68 -1.73 3.82
N THR A 95 -8.73 -1.91 5.13
CA THR A 95 -8.37 -0.92 6.14
C THR A 95 -6.86 -0.89 6.41
N LYS A 96 -6.39 0.20 7.02
CA LYS A 96 -4.98 0.37 7.40
C LYS A 96 -4.37 -0.82 8.14
N PRO A 97 -5.00 -1.39 9.19
CA PRO A 97 -4.44 -2.54 9.91
C PRO A 97 -4.30 -3.78 9.00
N GLN A 98 -5.26 -4.00 8.11
CA GLN A 98 -5.21 -5.12 7.17
C GLN A 98 -4.08 -4.93 6.15
N LEU A 99 -3.92 -3.72 5.59
CA LEU A 99 -2.83 -3.41 4.66
C LEU A 99 -1.44 -3.57 5.31
N LEU A 100 -1.29 -3.15 6.56
CA LEU A 100 -0.06 -3.35 7.33
C LEU A 100 0.20 -4.84 7.60
N ALA A 101 -0.83 -5.61 7.96
CA ALA A 101 -0.70 -7.05 8.18
C ALA A 101 -0.29 -7.80 6.90
N ILE A 102 -0.79 -7.38 5.73
CA ILE A 102 -0.35 -7.91 4.43
C ILE A 102 1.11 -7.54 4.19
N GLY A 103 1.51 -6.29 4.43
CA GLY A 103 2.90 -5.86 4.32
C GLY A 103 3.84 -6.68 5.21
N ASP A 104 3.49 -6.84 6.48
CA ASP A 104 4.27 -7.63 7.44
C ASP A 104 4.42 -9.10 7.01
N ARG A 105 3.39 -9.68 6.38
CA ARG A 105 3.42 -11.06 5.86
C ARG A 105 4.30 -11.23 4.62
N PHE A 106 4.29 -10.26 3.71
CA PHE A 106 4.93 -10.35 2.40
C PHE A 106 6.21 -9.50 2.25
N GLU A 107 6.67 -8.84 3.31
CA GLU A 107 7.79 -7.88 3.27
C GLU A 107 9.07 -8.45 2.63
N LYS A 108 9.40 -9.72 2.90
CA LYS A 108 10.59 -10.37 2.32
C LYS A 108 10.50 -10.43 0.79
N GLU A 109 9.38 -10.92 0.27
CA GLU A 109 9.13 -11.05 -1.16
C GLU A 109 9.07 -9.67 -1.83
N ILE A 110 8.38 -8.71 -1.21
CA ILE A 110 8.29 -7.32 -1.67
C ILE A 110 9.69 -6.71 -1.77
N ALA A 111 10.53 -6.88 -0.76
CA ALA A 111 11.89 -6.32 -0.72
C ALA A 111 12.79 -6.93 -1.80
N GLU A 112 12.77 -8.26 -1.97
CA GLU A 112 13.52 -8.96 -3.02
C GLU A 112 13.15 -8.47 -4.42
N ARG A 113 11.85 -8.32 -4.68
CA ARG A 113 11.35 -7.84 -5.98
C ARG A 113 11.71 -6.40 -6.26
N ARG A 114 11.58 -5.52 -5.27
CA ARG A 114 11.99 -4.12 -5.43
C ARG A 114 13.49 -4.01 -5.64
N ALA A 115 14.30 -4.86 -5.00
CA ALA A 115 15.73 -4.91 -5.29
C ALA A 115 15.98 -5.32 -6.75
N ALA A 116 15.26 -6.31 -7.27
CA ALA A 116 15.35 -6.74 -8.67
C ALA A 116 14.90 -5.67 -9.68
N ASP A 117 13.93 -4.82 -9.33
CA ASP A 117 13.41 -3.75 -10.19
C ASP A 117 14.11 -2.38 -10.01
N SER A 118 15.01 -2.25 -9.03
CA SER A 118 15.57 -0.97 -8.59
C SER A 118 16.25 -0.15 -9.68
N THR A 119 16.85 -0.77 -10.69
CA THR A 119 17.52 -0.09 -11.81
C THR A 119 16.56 0.65 -12.75
N TYR A 120 15.26 0.34 -12.70
CA TYR A 120 14.26 0.85 -13.63
C TYR A 120 13.25 1.81 -12.96
N ARG A 121 13.47 2.15 -11.69
CA ARG A 121 12.62 3.02 -10.88
C ARG A 121 13.32 4.32 -10.50
#